data_AF-A0A7W5BAM2-F1
#
_entry.id   AF-A0A7W5BAM2-F1
#
_cell.length_a   1.000
_cell.length_b   1.000
_cell.length_c   1.000
_cell.angle_alpha   90.00
_cell.angle_beta   90.00
_cell.angle_gamma   90.00
#
_symmetry.space_group_name_H-M   'P 1'
#
loop_
_entity.id
_entity.type
_entity.pdbx_description
1 polymer ?
#
loop_
_entity_poly.entity_id
_entity_poly.type
_entity_poly.pdbx_seq_one_letter_code
_entity_poly.pdbx_strand_id
1 'polypeptide(L)'
;MTYPKQLEYRKAVLENGYTIYYEAHETSDGTKWMGSYKVLKASLVLIGAAVGNTFDSEAEAELHAHDLAVEYVEKHVAESQD
;
A
#
# COMPACT_ATOMS: atom_id res chain seq x y z
N MET A 1 -11.35 10.48 -9.54
CA MET A 1 -12.23 10.23 -8.39
C MET A 1 -11.58 10.88 -7.19
N THR A 2 -12.31 11.66 -6.40
CA THR A 2 -11.80 12.31 -5.19
C THR A 2 -12.36 11.54 -4.01
N TYR A 3 -11.50 11.01 -3.15
CA TYR A 3 -11.92 10.30 -1.95
C TYR A 3 -12.34 11.30 -0.87
N PRO A 4 -13.39 11.04 -0.06
CA PRO A 4 -13.82 11.93 1.01
C PRO A 4 -12.72 12.17 2.05
N LYS A 5 -11.93 11.13 2.34
CA LYS A 5 -10.77 11.19 3.22
C LYS A 5 -9.65 10.32 2.64
N GLN A 6 -8.44 10.84 2.67
CA GLN A 6 -7.22 10.15 2.28
C GLN A 6 -6.18 10.34 3.38
N LEU A 7 -5.59 9.25 3.85
CA LEU A 7 -4.45 9.30 4.76
C LEU A 7 -3.18 9.61 3.97
N GLU A 8 -2.19 10.22 4.63
CA GLU A 8 -0.92 10.50 3.98
C GLU A 8 -0.16 9.21 3.64
N TYR A 9 0.58 9.25 2.53
CA TYR A 9 1.52 8.20 2.18
C TYR A 9 2.55 8.00 3.29
N ARG A 10 2.57 6.79 3.83
CA ARG A 10 3.65 6.32 4.68
C ARG A 10 4.68 5.60 3.85
N LYS A 11 5.93 5.72 4.28
CA LYS A 11 7.10 5.17 3.58
C LYS A 11 7.79 4.13 4.46
N ALA A 12 8.08 2.97 3.88
CA ALA A 12 8.97 1.96 4.45
C ALA A 12 10.12 1.68 3.48
N VAL A 13 11.36 1.63 3.99
CA VAL A 13 12.53 1.22 3.22
C VAL A 13 12.88 -0.21 3.62
N LEU A 14 12.96 -1.11 2.65
CA LEU A 14 13.29 -2.50 2.86
C LEU A 14 14.73 -2.79 2.45
N GLU A 15 15.23 -3.95 2.86
CA GLU A 15 16.52 -4.48 2.43
C GLU A 15 16.58 -4.58 0.89
N ASN A 16 17.79 -4.54 0.30
CA ASN A 16 18.02 -4.55 -1.15
C ASN A 16 17.56 -3.30 -1.93
N GLY A 17 17.28 -2.19 -1.23
CA GLY A 17 17.02 -0.88 -1.86
C GLY A 17 15.60 -0.69 -2.37
N TYR A 18 14.65 -1.50 -1.88
CA TYR A 18 13.23 -1.31 -2.14
C TYR A 18 12.65 -0.23 -1.22
N THR A 19 11.72 0.54 -1.75
CA THR A 19 10.95 1.53 -0.99
C THR A 19 9.47 1.32 -1.30
N ILE A 20 8.67 1.22 -0.25
CA ILE A 20 7.22 1.10 -0.34
C ILE A 20 6.61 2.42 0.12
N TYR A 21 5.68 2.94 -0.68
CA TYR A 21 4.73 3.97 -0.25
C TYR A 21 3.36 3.32 -0.14
N TYR A 22 2.64 3.56 0.95
CA TYR A 22 1.28 3.04 1.14
C TYR A 22 0.40 4.09 1.83
N GLU A 23 -0.88 4.05 1.52
CA GLU A 23 -1.89 4.92 2.11
C GLU A 23 -3.26 4.23 2.10
N ALA A 24 -4.19 4.75 2.91
CA ALA A 24 -5.57 4.33 2.90
C ALA A 24 -6.50 5.50 2.51
N HIS A 25 -7.60 5.17 1.85
CA HIS A 25 -8.63 6.09 1.38
C HIS A 25 -9.98 5.63 1.87
N GLU A 26 -10.82 6.54 2.36
CA GLU A 26 -12.20 6.22 2.69
C GLU A 26 -13.02 6.04 1.41
N THR A 27 -13.89 5.03 1.37
CA THR A 27 -14.81 4.82 0.25
C THR A 27 -15.84 5.95 0.19
N SER A 28 -16.41 6.18 -1.00
CA SER A 28 -17.41 7.25 -1.18
C SER A 28 -18.66 7.12 -0.32
N ASP A 29 -18.95 5.93 0.19
CA ASP A 29 -20.07 5.67 1.12
C ASP A 29 -19.71 5.88 2.60
N GLY A 30 -18.44 6.15 2.92
CA GLY A 30 -17.97 6.40 4.29
C GLY A 30 -17.98 5.18 5.21
N THR A 31 -18.22 3.98 4.68
CA THR A 31 -18.36 2.77 5.50
C THR A 31 -17.10 1.92 5.56
N LYS A 32 -16.18 2.10 4.60
CA LYS A 32 -15.00 1.25 4.41
C LYS A 32 -13.79 2.07 4.02
N TRP A 33 -12.65 1.40 4.07
CA TRP A 33 -11.39 1.94 3.57
C TRP A 33 -10.91 1.17 2.34
N MET A 34 -10.03 1.77 1.56
CA MET A 34 -9.31 1.14 0.46
C MET A 34 -7.83 1.43 0.64
N GLY A 35 -6.98 0.45 0.37
CA GLY A 35 -5.54 0.60 0.45
C GLY A 35 -5.00 0.94 -0.92
N SER A 36 -3.94 1.72 -0.97
CA SER A 36 -3.13 1.82 -2.18
C SER A 36 -1.67 1.76 -1.80
N TYR A 37 -0.87 1.12 -2.65
CA TYR A 37 0.56 1.02 -2.44
C TYR A 37 1.32 1.24 -3.75
N LYS A 38 2.58 1.63 -3.60
CA LYS A 38 3.53 1.87 -4.68
C LYS A 38 4.90 1.38 -4.25
N VAL A 39 5.46 0.48 -5.05
CA VAL A 39 6.79 -0.10 -4.82
C VAL A 39 7.79 0.53 -5.78
N LEU A 40 8.92 0.97 -5.23
CA LEU A 40 10.04 1.50 -5.97
C LEU A 40 11.29 0.68 -5.65
N LYS A 41 12.21 0.61 -6.63
CA LYS A 41 13.61 0.21 -6.41
C LYS A 41 14.50 1.34 -6.88
N ALA A 42 15.29 1.88 -5.97
CA ALA A 42 15.93 3.18 -6.15
C ALA A 42 14.91 4.26 -6.56
N SER A 43 15.01 4.83 -7.78
CA SER A 43 14.12 5.88 -8.28
C SER A 43 13.07 5.38 -9.29
N LEU A 44 13.03 4.08 -9.58
CA LEU A 44 12.11 3.50 -10.55
C LEU A 44 10.87 2.96 -9.85
N VAL A 45 9.70 3.32 -10.36
CA VAL A 45 8.41 2.73 -9.96
C VAL A 45 8.33 1.36 -10.62
N LEU A 46 8.26 0.32 -9.80
CA LEU A 46 8.10 -1.04 -10.30
C LEU A 46 6.62 -1.36 -10.49
N ILE A 47 5.82 -1.17 -9.43
CA ILE A 47 4.41 -1.56 -9.37
C ILE A 47 3.63 -0.57 -8.50
N GLY A 48 2.37 -0.33 -8.83
CA GLY A 48 1.42 0.39 -7.98
C GLY A 48 0.00 -0.08 -8.21
N ALA A 49 -0.76 -0.29 -7.14
CA ALA A 49 -2.13 -0.78 -7.20
C ALA A 49 -2.97 -0.21 -6.06
N ALA A 50 -4.26 -0.05 -6.33
CA ALA A 50 -5.27 0.04 -5.29
C ALA A 50 -5.74 -1.39 -4.95
N VAL A 51 -5.75 -1.71 -3.68
CA VAL A 51 -6.21 -3.00 -3.15
C VAL A 51 -7.39 -2.75 -2.21
N GLY A 52 -8.38 -3.64 -2.28
CA GLY A 52 -9.52 -3.59 -1.36
C GLY A 52 -9.02 -3.81 0.07
N ASN A 53 -9.23 -2.83 0.93
CA ASN A 53 -8.86 -2.91 2.34
C ASN A 53 -10.16 -3.19 3.09
N THR A 54 -10.40 -4.41 3.56
CA THR A 54 -11.73 -4.84 4.03
C THR A 54 -12.10 -4.34 5.43
N PHE A 55 -11.41 -3.31 5.93
CA PHE A 55 -11.53 -2.87 7.32
C PHE A 55 -12.32 -1.57 7.42
N ASP A 56 -13.08 -1.50 8.51
CA ASP A 56 -14.05 -0.43 8.75
C ASP A 56 -13.47 0.67 9.66
N SER A 57 -12.21 0.54 10.11
CA SER A 57 -11.53 1.50 10.98
C SER A 57 -10.27 2.08 10.35
N GLU A 58 -10.00 3.36 10.61
CA GLU A 58 -8.82 4.08 10.09
C GLU A 58 -7.49 3.44 10.55
N ALA A 59 -7.41 3.05 11.82
CA ALA A 59 -6.20 2.45 12.39
C ALA A 59 -5.90 1.07 11.77
N GLU A 60 -6.92 0.23 11.58
CA GLU A 60 -6.74 -1.06 10.90
C GLU A 60 -6.46 -0.87 9.41
N ALA A 61 -7.12 0.08 8.75
CA ALA A 61 -6.85 0.39 7.36
C ALA A 61 -5.39 0.81 7.13
N GLU A 62 -4.84 1.62 8.04
CA GLU A 62 -3.45 2.04 8.03
C GLU A 62 -2.47 0.87 8.26
N LEU A 63 -2.75 0.02 9.26
CA LEU A 63 -1.93 -1.14 9.58
C LEU A 63 -1.92 -2.15 8.42
N HIS A 64 -3.08 -2.51 7.90
CA HIS A 64 -3.19 -3.52 6.86
C HIS A 64 -2.74 -3.02 5.48
N ALA A 65 -2.77 -1.70 5.22
CA ALA A 65 -2.13 -1.14 4.02
C ALA A 65 -0.60 -1.34 4.04
N HIS A 66 0.03 -1.31 5.23
CA HIS A 66 1.44 -1.65 5.38
C HIS A 66 1.70 -3.12 5.10
N ASP A 67 0.97 -4.02 5.78
CA ASP A 67 1.17 -5.47 5.70
C ASP A 67 0.97 -5.99 4.27
N LEU A 68 -0.10 -5.54 3.59
CA LEU A 68 -0.37 -5.90 2.20
C LEU A 68 0.76 -5.47 1.25
N ALA A 69 1.34 -4.30 1.50
CA ALA A 69 2.41 -3.79 0.67
C ALA A 69 3.72 -4.56 0.91
N VAL A 70 4.00 -4.97 2.16
CA VAL A 70 5.15 -5.83 2.50
C VAL A 70 5.00 -7.21 1.86
N GLU A 71 3.87 -7.89 2.07
CA GLU A 71 3.58 -9.21 1.50
C GLU A 71 3.80 -9.23 -0.03
N TYR A 72 3.33 -8.18 -0.70
CA TYR A 72 3.48 -8.06 -2.14
C TYR A 72 4.93 -7.89 -2.61
N VAL A 73 5.74 -7.12 -1.87
CA VAL A 73 7.18 -6.98 -2.18
C VAL A 73 7.91 -8.30 -1.94
N GLU A 74 7.62 -9.01 -0.85
CA GLU A 74 8.23 -10.31 -0.58
C GLU A 74 7.94 -11.30 -1.71
N LYS A 75 6.69 -11.37 -2.17
CA LYS A 75 6.30 -12.18 -3.33
C LYS A 75 7.05 -11.76 -4.60
N HIS A 76 7.12 -10.46 -4.91
CA HIS A 76 7.79 -9.97 -6.11
C HIS A 76 9.30 -10.26 -6.10
N VAL A 77 9.96 -10.13 -4.95
CA VAL A 77 11.38 -10.45 -4.78
C VAL A 77 11.60 -11.94 -5.00
N ALA A 78 10.75 -12.81 -4.42
CA ALA A 78 10.83 -14.25 -4.62
C ALA A 78 10.66 -14.63 -6.10
N GLU A 79 9.68 -14.05 -6.80
CA GLU A 79 9.43 -14.31 -8.23
C GLU A 79 10.53 -13.78 -9.16
N SER A 80 11.32 -12.78 -8.74
CA SER A 80 12.40 -12.19 -9.53
C SER A 80 13.77 -12.85 -9.34
N GLN A 81 13.87 -13.82 -8.42
CA GLN A 81 15.11 -14.58 -8.15
C GLN A 81 15.14 -15.97 -8.81
N ASP A 82 14.03 -16.40 -9.41
CA ASP A 82 13.94 -17.54 -10.33
C ASP A 82 14.18 -17.11 -11.80
#